data_AF-A0A2H6GTN3-F1
#
_entry.id   AF-A0A2H6GTN3-F1
#
_cell.length_a   1.000
_cell.length_b   1.000
_cell.length_c   1.000
_cell.angle_alpha   90.00
_cell.angle_beta   90.00
_cell.angle_gamma   90.00
#
_symmetry.space_group_name_H-M   'P 1'
#
loop_
_entity.id
_entity.type
_entity.pdbx_description
1 polymer ?
#
loop_
_entity_poly.entity_id
_entity_poly.type
_entity_poly.pdbx_seq_one_letter_code
_entity_poly.pdbx_strand_id
1 'polypeptide(L)'
;MGFFSKLFGNQKSSQISEDIETHNKIVDFAKTLAENAFVSGETLKPHFIPNSKEDELTIPIDVCFEFLYFYSHLAMRYAHSILGQKKRTILQKKLGPLIVEPIVTAYFDHWPEDKKRGIEIDFYKNLNDAELEYSSCKELLTKDINFEGTSLLSKLGITVADVSGNPMNHDVIMVVIDTAMQSIKKMKLEDSIKSFKDVL
;
A
#
# COMPACT_ATOMS: atom_id res chain seq x y z
N MET A 1 47.44 -17.81 6.81
CA MET A 1 46.36 -17.00 6.20
C MET A 1 46.47 -17.13 4.69
N GLY A 2 45.48 -17.74 4.03
CA GLY A 2 45.58 -18.19 2.64
C GLY A 2 45.28 -17.09 1.62
N PHE A 3 45.89 -17.22 0.44
CA PHE A 3 45.75 -16.32 -0.72
C PHE A 3 44.28 -16.02 -1.10
N PHE A 4 43.37 -16.99 -0.87
CA PHE A 4 41.93 -16.87 -1.12
C PHE A 4 41.16 -16.03 -0.09
N SER A 5 41.61 -15.95 1.17
CA SER A 5 40.94 -15.12 2.19
C SER A 5 41.20 -13.62 1.95
N LYS A 6 42.30 -13.27 1.28
CA LYS A 6 42.61 -11.91 0.83
C LYS A 6 41.89 -11.50 -0.47
N LEU A 7 41.49 -12.46 -1.30
CA LEU A 7 40.84 -12.21 -2.60
C LEU A 7 39.31 -12.07 -2.51
N PHE A 8 38.65 -12.67 -1.51
CA PHE A 8 37.17 -12.70 -1.44
C PHE A 8 36.58 -12.51 -0.02
N GLY A 9 37.39 -12.36 1.03
CA GLY A 9 36.97 -12.63 2.41
C GLY A 9 36.24 -11.53 3.18
N ASN A 10 36.34 -10.25 2.79
CA ASN A 10 35.76 -9.14 3.59
C ASN A 10 34.68 -8.32 2.87
N GLN A 11 34.80 -8.09 1.56
CA GLN A 11 33.80 -7.29 0.82
C GLN A 11 32.52 -8.08 0.53
N LYS A 12 32.64 -9.39 0.23
CA LYS A 12 31.50 -10.20 -0.19
C LYS A 12 30.56 -10.51 0.99
N SER A 13 31.09 -10.70 2.19
CA SER A 13 30.30 -10.91 3.41
C SER A 13 29.60 -9.63 3.87
N SER A 14 30.30 -8.47 3.84
CA SER A 14 29.71 -7.16 4.17
C SER A 14 28.59 -6.76 3.21
N GLN A 15 28.80 -6.95 1.90
CA GLN A 15 27.79 -6.67 0.89
C GLN A 15 26.56 -7.57 1.05
N ILE A 16 26.76 -8.86 1.33
CA ILE A 16 25.64 -9.80 1.58
C ILE A 16 24.84 -9.38 2.83
N SER A 17 25.51 -8.93 3.91
CA SER A 17 24.80 -8.45 5.09
C SER A 17 24.03 -7.15 4.85
N GLU A 18 24.59 -6.21 4.08
CA GLU A 18 23.93 -4.95 3.71
C GLU A 18 22.72 -5.19 2.80
N ASP A 19 22.82 -6.13 1.86
CA ASP A 19 21.73 -6.51 0.97
C ASP A 19 20.57 -7.17 1.75
N ILE A 20 20.89 -8.02 2.74
CA ILE A 20 19.90 -8.64 3.63
C ILE A 20 19.21 -7.59 4.53
N GLU A 21 19.98 -6.68 5.12
CA GLU A 21 19.40 -5.62 5.96
C GLU A 21 18.46 -4.72 5.16
N THR A 22 18.87 -4.34 3.94
CA THR A 22 18.05 -3.56 3.02
C THR A 22 16.78 -4.31 2.64
N HIS A 23 16.88 -5.61 2.34
CA HIS A 23 15.72 -6.44 2.04
C HIS A 23 14.74 -6.49 3.23
N ASN A 24 15.23 -6.74 4.44
CA ASN A 24 14.40 -6.81 5.64
C ASN A 24 13.67 -5.48 5.91
N LYS A 25 14.35 -4.32 5.74
CA LYS A 25 13.71 -3.01 5.88
C LYS A 25 12.57 -2.81 4.88
N ILE A 26 12.72 -3.31 3.65
CA ILE A 26 11.67 -3.22 2.64
C ILE A 26 10.51 -4.17 2.98
N VAL A 27 10.80 -5.37 3.50
CA VAL A 27 9.77 -6.30 3.99
C VAL A 27 8.98 -5.68 5.14
N ASP A 28 9.65 -5.08 6.13
CA ASP A 28 8.99 -4.41 7.25
C ASP A 28 8.12 -3.23 6.78
N PHE A 29 8.58 -2.50 5.77
CA PHE A 29 7.81 -1.41 5.17
C PHE A 29 6.59 -1.93 4.40
N ALA A 30 6.74 -2.99 3.60
CA ALA A 30 5.62 -3.66 2.92
C ALA A 30 4.57 -4.15 3.92
N LYS A 31 5.02 -4.82 4.99
CA LYS A 31 4.17 -5.29 6.09
C LYS A 31 3.43 -4.13 6.74
N THR A 32 4.11 -3.03 7.02
CA THR A 32 3.49 -1.83 7.61
C THR A 32 2.36 -1.31 6.73
N LEU A 33 2.56 -1.21 5.40
CA LEU A 33 1.50 -0.77 4.48
C LEU A 33 0.31 -1.74 4.48
N ALA A 34 0.57 -3.04 4.33
CA ALA A 34 -0.46 -4.07 4.26
C ALA A 34 -1.26 -4.19 5.58
N GLU A 35 -0.60 -4.19 6.73
CA GLU A 35 -1.27 -4.28 8.04
C GLU A 35 -2.16 -3.06 8.30
N ASN A 36 -1.71 -1.86 7.95
CA ASN A 36 -2.54 -0.66 8.15
C ASN A 36 -3.71 -0.61 7.17
N ALA A 37 -3.54 -1.10 5.92
CA ALA A 37 -4.65 -1.26 4.99
C ALA A 37 -5.70 -2.24 5.53
N PHE A 38 -5.26 -3.41 5.98
CA PHE A 38 -6.12 -4.43 6.59
C PHE A 38 -6.88 -3.88 7.81
N VAL A 39 -6.17 -3.28 8.78
CA VAL A 39 -6.80 -2.70 9.99
C VAL A 39 -7.79 -1.59 9.64
N SER A 40 -7.51 -0.80 8.61
CA SER A 40 -8.43 0.25 8.15
C SER A 40 -9.70 -0.37 7.56
N GLY A 41 -9.57 -1.42 6.75
CA GLY A 41 -10.72 -2.19 6.26
C GLY A 41 -11.53 -2.85 7.37
N GLU A 42 -10.88 -3.48 8.36
CA GLU A 42 -11.53 -4.07 9.53
C GLU A 42 -12.34 -3.03 10.33
N THR A 43 -11.81 -1.81 10.44
CA THR A 43 -12.48 -0.70 11.13
C THR A 43 -13.78 -0.29 10.43
N LEU A 44 -13.86 -0.45 9.11
CA LEU A 44 -15.06 -0.11 8.34
C LEU A 44 -16.09 -1.23 8.24
N LYS A 45 -15.79 -2.45 8.68
CA LYS A 45 -16.73 -3.58 8.63
C LYS A 45 -18.14 -3.28 9.15
N PRO A 46 -18.33 -2.53 10.26
CA PRO A 46 -19.67 -2.19 10.75
C PRO A 46 -20.51 -1.36 9.77
N HIS A 47 -19.89 -0.75 8.77
CA HIS A 47 -20.54 0.12 7.79
C HIS A 47 -20.85 -0.59 6.47
N PHE A 48 -20.44 -1.85 6.27
CA PHE A 48 -20.64 -2.54 4.99
C PHE A 48 -22.12 -2.85 4.75
N ILE A 49 -22.60 -2.54 3.54
CA ILE A 49 -23.96 -2.84 3.08
C ILE A 49 -23.86 -3.75 1.84
N PRO A 50 -23.73 -5.08 2.04
CA PRO A 50 -23.69 -6.02 0.92
C PRO A 50 -25.08 -6.13 0.27
N ASN A 51 -25.12 -6.15 -1.06
CA ASN A 51 -26.36 -6.39 -1.83
C ASN A 51 -26.51 -7.87 -2.21
N SER A 52 -25.47 -8.67 -2.01
CA SER A 52 -25.45 -10.10 -2.32
C SER A 52 -24.52 -10.87 -1.37
N LYS A 53 -24.61 -12.21 -1.39
CA LYS A 53 -23.64 -13.07 -0.65
C LYS A 53 -22.23 -13.00 -1.22
N GLU A 54 -22.11 -12.65 -2.51
CA GLU A 54 -20.81 -12.42 -3.13
C GLU A 54 -20.20 -11.14 -2.55
N ASP A 55 -20.99 -10.07 -2.42
CA ASP A 55 -20.58 -8.80 -1.82
C ASP A 55 -20.11 -8.96 -0.36
N GLU A 56 -20.76 -9.84 0.42
CA GLU A 56 -20.32 -10.17 1.80
C GLU A 56 -18.87 -10.66 1.85
N LEU A 57 -18.40 -11.31 0.78
CA LEU A 57 -17.04 -11.83 0.66
C LEU A 57 -16.10 -10.84 -0.01
N THR A 58 -16.55 -10.09 -1.02
CA THR A 58 -15.70 -9.22 -1.83
C THR A 58 -15.51 -7.83 -1.21
N ILE A 59 -16.54 -7.22 -0.61
CA ILE A 59 -16.44 -5.86 -0.01
C ILE A 59 -15.24 -5.74 0.95
N PRO A 60 -15.01 -6.67 1.90
CA PRO A 60 -13.86 -6.56 2.80
C PRO A 60 -12.50 -6.56 2.06
N ILE A 61 -12.40 -7.30 0.95
CA ILE A 61 -11.19 -7.42 0.14
C ILE A 61 -11.01 -6.13 -0.66
N ASP A 62 -12.06 -5.67 -1.33
CA ASP A 62 -12.04 -4.47 -2.17
C ASP A 62 -11.72 -3.23 -1.33
N VAL A 63 -12.34 -3.08 -0.15
CA VAL A 63 -12.03 -1.99 0.78
C VAL A 63 -10.57 -2.05 1.26
N CYS A 64 -10.06 -3.23 1.59
CA CYS A 64 -8.65 -3.41 1.96
C CYS A 64 -7.71 -2.99 0.82
N PHE A 65 -8.06 -3.34 -0.42
CA PHE A 65 -7.30 -2.97 -1.62
C PHE A 65 -7.30 -1.46 -1.85
N GLU A 66 -8.44 -0.79 -1.71
CA GLU A 66 -8.54 0.67 -1.84
C GLU A 66 -7.62 1.40 -0.85
N PHE A 67 -7.60 0.99 0.43
CA PHE A 67 -6.65 1.54 1.40
C PHE A 67 -5.20 1.26 1.02
N LEU A 68 -4.91 0.07 0.51
CA LEU A 68 -3.57 -0.33 0.12
C LEU A 68 -3.06 0.44 -1.11
N TYR A 69 -3.91 0.66 -2.12
CA TYR A 69 -3.60 1.51 -3.27
C TYR A 69 -3.28 2.93 -2.80
N PHE A 70 -4.12 3.48 -1.93
CA PHE A 70 -3.91 4.81 -1.37
C PHE A 70 -2.63 4.94 -0.54
N TYR A 71 -2.33 4.00 0.36
CA TYR A 71 -1.10 4.05 1.15
C TYR A 71 0.15 3.83 0.30
N SER A 72 0.05 2.98 -0.73
CA SER A 72 1.11 2.78 -1.73
C SER A 72 1.37 4.07 -2.50
N HIS A 73 0.32 4.76 -2.96
CA HIS A 73 0.42 6.08 -3.59
C HIS A 73 1.17 7.06 -2.70
N LEU A 74 0.71 7.20 -1.46
CA LEU A 74 1.28 8.17 -0.52
C LEU A 74 2.75 7.85 -0.22
N ALA A 75 3.09 6.58 -0.02
CA ALA A 75 4.47 6.12 0.14
C ALA A 75 5.33 6.46 -1.09
N MET A 76 4.83 6.21 -2.31
CA MET A 76 5.55 6.53 -3.55
C MET A 76 5.71 8.03 -3.77
N ARG A 77 4.74 8.83 -3.33
CA ARG A 77 4.80 10.29 -3.35
C ARG A 77 5.88 10.82 -2.40
N TYR A 78 5.97 10.29 -1.18
CA TYR A 78 7.09 10.59 -0.27
C TYR A 78 8.43 10.13 -0.82
N ALA A 79 8.50 8.90 -1.37
CA ALA A 79 9.71 8.35 -1.96
C ALA A 79 10.22 9.18 -3.14
N HIS A 80 9.34 9.68 -4.01
CA HIS A 80 9.72 10.58 -5.09
C HIS A 80 10.36 11.87 -4.55
N SER A 81 9.74 12.49 -3.54
CA SER A 81 10.22 13.74 -2.93
C SER A 81 11.57 13.57 -2.20
N ILE A 82 11.77 12.46 -1.49
CA ILE A 82 12.92 12.25 -0.58
C ILE A 82 14.09 11.54 -1.27
N LEU A 83 13.80 10.53 -2.08
CA LEU A 83 14.80 9.64 -2.68
C LEU A 83 15.06 9.96 -4.17
N GLY A 84 14.15 10.69 -4.81
CA GLY A 84 14.16 10.93 -6.25
C GLY A 84 13.63 9.74 -7.06
N GLN A 85 13.39 9.99 -8.35
CA GLN A 85 12.67 9.05 -9.23
C GLN A 85 13.35 7.68 -9.38
N LYS A 86 14.69 7.64 -9.47
CA LYS A 86 15.44 6.38 -9.66
C LYS A 86 15.26 5.43 -8.47
N LYS A 87 15.49 5.92 -7.25
CA LYS A 87 15.36 5.12 -6.01
C LYS A 87 13.90 4.77 -5.71
N ARG A 88 12.97 5.69 -5.96
CA ARG A 88 11.52 5.41 -5.92
C ARG A 88 11.16 4.20 -6.80
N THR A 89 11.66 4.16 -8.04
CA THR A 89 11.37 3.05 -8.97
C THR A 89 11.92 1.72 -8.46
N ILE A 90 13.12 1.72 -7.85
CA ILE A 90 13.71 0.52 -7.24
C ILE A 90 12.86 0.06 -6.06
N LEU A 91 12.46 0.97 -5.17
CA LEU A 91 11.61 0.67 -4.03
C LEU A 91 10.27 0.09 -4.48
N GLN A 92 9.59 0.72 -5.44
CA GLN A 92 8.31 0.26 -5.98
C GLN A 92 8.40 -1.16 -6.54
N LYS A 93 9.45 -1.46 -7.33
CA LYS A 93 9.67 -2.79 -7.90
C LYS A 93 9.87 -3.87 -6.84
N LYS A 94 10.52 -3.52 -5.71
CA LYS A 94 10.75 -4.45 -4.60
C LYS A 94 9.51 -4.61 -3.72
N LEU A 95 8.72 -3.55 -3.52
CA LEU A 95 7.53 -3.57 -2.68
C LEU A 95 6.37 -4.35 -3.30
N GLY A 96 6.16 -4.22 -4.61
CA GLY A 96 5.01 -4.83 -5.28
C GLY A 96 4.80 -6.30 -4.92
N PRO A 97 5.78 -7.20 -5.14
CA PRO A 97 5.62 -8.62 -4.81
C PRO A 97 5.41 -8.88 -3.32
N LEU A 98 6.10 -8.12 -2.46
CA LEU A 98 6.04 -8.29 -0.99
C LEU A 98 4.68 -7.87 -0.39
N ILE A 99 3.87 -7.14 -1.14
CA ILE A 99 2.53 -6.74 -0.75
C ILE A 99 1.49 -7.68 -1.36
N VAL A 100 1.59 -7.93 -2.66
CA VAL A 100 0.54 -8.63 -3.43
C VAL A 100 0.48 -10.11 -3.07
N GLU A 101 1.62 -10.80 -3.08
CA GLU A 101 1.66 -12.26 -2.88
C GLU A 101 1.11 -12.68 -1.50
N PRO A 102 1.47 -12.03 -0.38
CA PRO A 102 0.90 -12.39 0.92
C PRO A 102 -0.61 -12.14 1.02
N ILE A 103 -1.12 -11.08 0.39
CA ILE A 103 -2.54 -10.74 0.40
C ILE A 103 -3.34 -11.73 -0.43
N VAL A 104 -2.86 -12.07 -1.64
CA VAL A 104 -3.51 -13.08 -2.48
C VAL A 104 -3.49 -14.44 -1.78
N THR A 105 -2.39 -14.79 -1.12
CA THR A 105 -2.32 -15.99 -0.30
C THR A 105 -3.33 -15.93 0.86
N ALA A 106 -3.40 -14.83 1.61
CA ALA A 106 -4.28 -14.74 2.77
C ALA A 106 -5.77 -14.90 2.44
N TYR A 107 -6.24 -14.33 1.31
CA TYR A 107 -7.65 -14.39 0.93
C TYR A 107 -7.99 -15.57 0.02
N PHE A 108 -7.04 -16.02 -0.82
CA PHE A 108 -7.30 -16.95 -1.91
C PHE A 108 -6.42 -18.19 -1.89
N ASP A 109 -5.79 -18.56 -0.76
CA ASP A 109 -4.93 -19.76 -0.66
C ASP A 109 -5.59 -21.02 -1.24
N HIS A 110 -6.88 -21.18 -0.98
CA HIS A 110 -7.70 -22.31 -1.43
C HIS A 110 -8.04 -22.31 -2.93
N TRP A 111 -7.70 -21.26 -3.69
CA TRP A 111 -7.99 -21.15 -5.12
C TRP A 111 -6.91 -21.81 -5.99
N PRO A 112 -7.27 -22.23 -7.21
CA PRO A 112 -6.30 -22.60 -8.23
C PRO A 112 -5.27 -21.48 -8.53
N GLU A 113 -4.03 -21.86 -8.82
CA GLU A 113 -2.91 -20.93 -9.07
C GLU A 113 -3.14 -19.99 -10.27
N ASP A 114 -3.85 -20.45 -11.30
CA ASP A 114 -4.22 -19.62 -12.45
C ASP A 114 -5.18 -18.49 -12.05
N LYS A 115 -6.11 -18.75 -11.12
CA LYS A 115 -7.00 -17.72 -10.59
C LYS A 115 -6.26 -16.75 -9.67
N LYS A 116 -5.38 -17.25 -8.79
CA LYS A 116 -4.53 -16.40 -7.93
C LYS A 116 -3.72 -15.42 -8.78
N ARG A 117 -3.07 -15.92 -9.84
CA ARG A 117 -2.33 -15.07 -10.80
C ARG A 117 -3.21 -14.05 -11.50
N GLY A 118 -4.46 -14.41 -11.81
CA GLY A 118 -5.46 -13.46 -12.32
C GLY A 118 -5.66 -12.29 -11.36
N ILE A 119 -5.89 -12.58 -10.07
CA ILE A 119 -6.04 -11.55 -9.02
C ILE A 119 -4.78 -10.70 -8.87
N GLU A 120 -3.57 -11.28 -8.94
CA GLU A 120 -2.33 -10.52 -8.90
C GLU A 120 -2.21 -9.52 -10.06
N ILE A 121 -2.56 -9.96 -11.28
CA ILE A 121 -2.56 -9.11 -12.47
C ILE A 121 -3.57 -7.97 -12.32
N ASP A 122 -4.79 -8.29 -11.89
CA ASP A 122 -5.84 -7.30 -11.67
C ASP A 122 -5.45 -6.30 -10.57
N PHE A 123 -4.82 -6.76 -9.49
CA PHE A 123 -4.28 -5.89 -8.45
C PHE A 123 -3.27 -4.89 -9.01
N TYR A 124 -2.28 -5.34 -9.78
CA TYR A 124 -1.28 -4.42 -10.35
C TYR A 124 -1.89 -3.44 -11.34
N LYS A 125 -2.89 -3.86 -12.10
CA LYS A 125 -3.64 -2.98 -12.99
C LYS A 125 -4.37 -1.90 -12.18
N ASN A 126 -5.15 -2.30 -11.18
CA ASN A 126 -5.92 -1.40 -10.33
C ASN A 126 -5.02 -0.46 -9.52
N LEU A 127 -3.86 -0.94 -9.03
CA LEU A 127 -2.86 -0.09 -8.39
C LEU A 127 -2.35 1.01 -9.35
N ASN A 128 -2.06 0.67 -10.61
CA ASN A 128 -1.62 1.66 -11.59
C ASN A 128 -2.74 2.66 -11.94
N ASP A 129 -3.97 2.19 -12.06
CA ASP A 129 -5.14 3.03 -12.31
C ASP A 129 -5.35 4.01 -11.14
N ALA A 130 -5.29 3.52 -9.90
CA ALA A 130 -5.33 4.35 -8.69
C ALA A 130 -4.17 5.35 -8.65
N GLU A 131 -2.96 4.97 -9.07
CA GLU A 131 -1.85 5.92 -9.15
C GLU A 131 -2.10 7.06 -10.13
N LEU A 132 -2.68 6.77 -11.29
CA LEU A 132 -3.04 7.79 -12.26
C LEU A 132 -4.11 8.72 -11.68
N GLU A 133 -5.14 8.17 -11.04
CA GLU A 133 -6.20 8.96 -10.42
C GLU A 133 -5.67 9.87 -9.32
N TYR A 134 -4.92 9.33 -8.37
CA TYR A 134 -4.37 10.08 -7.25
C TYR A 134 -3.29 11.08 -7.67
N SER A 135 -2.58 10.86 -8.78
CA SER A 135 -1.61 11.83 -9.31
C SER A 135 -2.22 13.18 -9.66
N SER A 136 -3.53 13.22 -9.95
CA SER A 136 -4.28 14.46 -10.20
C SER A 136 -4.54 15.27 -8.92
N CYS A 137 -4.48 14.64 -7.74
CA CYS A 137 -4.74 15.26 -6.45
C CYS A 137 -3.47 15.93 -5.89
N LYS A 138 -3.46 17.27 -5.87
CA LYS A 138 -2.32 18.05 -5.35
C LYS A 138 -2.23 18.05 -3.82
N GLU A 139 -3.34 17.91 -3.13
CA GLU A 139 -3.41 18.03 -1.67
C GLU A 139 -3.83 16.70 -1.03
N LEU A 140 -3.31 16.44 0.18
CA LEU A 140 -3.72 15.29 0.98
C LEU A 140 -5.17 15.45 1.45
N LEU A 141 -5.50 16.65 1.95
CA LEU A 141 -6.82 17.09 2.35
C LEU A 141 -6.92 18.59 2.05
N THR A 142 -8.04 19.04 1.50
CA THR A 142 -8.36 20.46 1.35
C THR A 142 -8.70 21.09 2.70
N LYS A 143 -8.55 22.42 2.84
CA LYS A 143 -8.89 23.14 4.09
C LYS A 143 -10.33 22.90 4.55
N ASP A 144 -11.23 22.84 3.59
CA ASP A 144 -12.62 22.46 3.78
C ASP A 144 -12.81 21.06 3.20
N ILE A 145 -13.37 20.13 3.98
CA ILE A 145 -13.69 18.79 3.48
C ILE A 145 -14.80 18.96 2.45
N ASN A 146 -14.45 18.84 1.18
CA ASN A 146 -15.41 18.77 0.09
C ASN A 146 -15.57 17.31 -0.35
N PHE A 147 -16.81 16.90 -0.60
CA PHE A 147 -17.16 15.57 -1.12
C PHE A 147 -17.05 15.53 -2.65
N GLU A 148 -16.17 16.36 -3.22
CA GLU A 148 -15.97 16.50 -4.67
C GLU A 148 -14.76 15.68 -5.18
N GLY A 149 -14.06 14.97 -4.28
CA GLY A 149 -12.93 14.09 -4.64
C GLY A 149 -11.69 14.85 -5.14
N THR A 150 -11.53 16.12 -4.77
CA THR A 150 -10.43 16.98 -5.22
C THR A 150 -9.11 16.75 -4.46
N SER A 151 -9.17 16.11 -3.29
CA SER A 151 -8.02 15.75 -2.45
C SER A 151 -7.85 14.22 -2.40
N LEU A 152 -6.65 13.77 -2.03
CA LEU A 152 -6.38 12.32 -1.89
C LEU A 152 -7.35 11.64 -0.91
N LEU A 153 -7.54 12.22 0.27
CA LEU A 153 -8.40 11.64 1.30
C LEU A 153 -9.88 11.71 0.94
N SER A 154 -10.35 12.80 0.31
CA SER A 154 -11.75 12.86 -0.14
C SER A 154 -12.04 11.87 -1.26
N LYS A 155 -11.10 11.67 -2.19
CA LYS A 155 -11.22 10.66 -3.24
C LYS A 155 -11.25 9.24 -2.66
N LEU A 156 -10.32 8.88 -1.77
CA LEU A 156 -10.35 7.60 -1.04
C LEU A 156 -11.70 7.42 -0.33
N GLY A 157 -12.14 8.45 0.40
CA GLY A 157 -13.39 8.42 1.15
C GLY A 157 -14.59 8.08 0.27
N ILE A 158 -14.72 8.74 -0.87
CA ILE A 158 -15.81 8.51 -1.84
C ILE A 158 -15.72 7.09 -2.43
N THR A 159 -14.53 6.67 -2.87
CA THR A 159 -14.34 5.33 -3.47
C THR A 159 -14.66 4.23 -2.48
N VAL A 160 -14.16 4.31 -1.24
CA VAL A 160 -14.43 3.29 -0.22
C VAL A 160 -15.90 3.30 0.22
N ALA A 161 -16.52 4.48 0.29
CA ALA A 161 -17.96 4.56 0.57
C ALA A 161 -18.77 3.87 -0.53
N ASP A 162 -18.43 4.06 -1.81
CA ASP A 162 -19.08 3.39 -2.93
C ASP A 162 -18.88 1.87 -2.88
N VAL A 163 -17.63 1.42 -2.77
CA VAL A 163 -17.26 -0.01 -2.69
C VAL A 163 -17.91 -0.71 -1.49
N SER A 164 -18.11 -0.01 -0.38
CA SER A 164 -18.76 -0.56 0.82
C SER A 164 -20.31 -0.56 0.77
N GLY A 165 -20.91 -0.18 -0.36
CA GLY A 165 -22.36 -0.13 -0.53
C GLY A 165 -23.02 1.14 0.03
N ASN A 166 -22.24 2.19 0.26
CA ASN A 166 -22.66 3.47 0.84
C ASN A 166 -22.39 4.67 -0.09
N PRO A 167 -22.84 4.65 -1.37
CA PRO A 167 -22.52 5.71 -2.31
C PRO A 167 -22.97 7.09 -1.79
N MET A 168 -22.04 8.05 -1.79
CA MET A 168 -22.25 9.43 -1.31
C MET A 168 -22.73 9.55 0.16
N ASN A 169 -22.58 8.50 0.97
CA ASN A 169 -22.87 8.60 2.40
C ASN A 169 -21.76 9.41 3.10
N HIS A 170 -22.05 10.66 3.44
CA HIS A 170 -21.08 11.56 4.06
C HIS A 170 -20.53 11.06 5.40
N ASP A 171 -21.33 10.36 6.20
CA ASP A 171 -20.88 9.83 7.49
C ASP A 171 -19.83 8.74 7.28
N VAL A 172 -20.07 7.81 6.35
CA VAL A 172 -19.10 6.76 6.01
C VAL A 172 -17.83 7.37 5.40
N ILE A 173 -17.96 8.35 4.51
CA ILE A 173 -16.81 9.06 3.94
C ILE A 173 -15.95 9.68 5.05
N MET A 174 -16.57 10.31 6.05
CA MET A 174 -15.85 10.90 7.18
C MET A 174 -15.14 9.85 8.03
N VAL A 175 -15.77 8.70 8.27
CA VAL A 175 -15.12 7.58 8.98
C VAL A 175 -13.92 7.04 8.20
N VAL A 176 -14.02 6.92 6.87
CA VAL A 176 -12.90 6.52 6.00
C VAL A 176 -11.74 7.50 6.13
N ILE A 177 -12.03 8.80 6.03
CA ILE A 177 -11.01 9.86 6.11
C ILE A 177 -10.31 9.82 7.47
N ASP A 178 -11.07 9.75 8.57
CA ASP A 178 -10.48 9.71 9.92
C ASP A 178 -9.62 8.45 10.12
N THR A 179 -10.13 7.29 9.69
CA THR A 179 -9.40 6.01 9.70
C THR A 179 -8.08 6.14 8.94
N ALA A 180 -8.11 6.67 7.72
CA ALA A 180 -6.91 6.87 6.91
C ALA A 180 -5.93 7.84 7.57
N MET A 181 -6.41 8.95 8.15
CA MET A 181 -5.55 9.91 8.84
C MET A 181 -4.86 9.30 10.07
N GLN A 182 -5.56 8.49 10.84
CA GLN A 182 -4.98 7.77 11.99
C GLN A 182 -3.89 6.79 11.53
N SER A 183 -4.17 6.01 10.48
CA SER A 183 -3.20 5.07 9.88
C SER A 183 -1.97 5.80 9.32
N ILE A 184 -2.13 6.92 8.61
CA ILE A 184 -1.01 7.72 8.10
C ILE A 184 -0.10 8.18 9.25
N LYS A 185 -0.68 8.70 10.34
CA LYS A 185 0.08 9.13 11.53
C LYS A 185 0.86 7.97 12.16
N LYS A 186 0.24 6.78 12.22
CA LYS A 186 0.85 5.59 12.80
C LYS A 186 2.01 5.06 11.95
N MET A 187 1.85 5.01 10.63
CA MET A 187 2.85 4.46 9.70
C MET A 187 4.14 5.28 9.63
N LYS A 188 4.09 6.59 9.93
CA LYS A 188 5.26 7.49 9.84
C LYS A 188 6.01 7.32 8.51
N LEU A 189 5.26 7.37 7.41
CA LEU A 189 5.78 7.03 6.07
C LEU A 189 7.01 7.86 5.70
N GLU A 190 7.03 9.15 6.02
CA GLU A 190 8.16 10.03 5.72
C GLU A 190 9.47 9.54 6.38
N ASP A 191 9.42 9.17 7.65
CA ASP A 191 10.59 8.68 8.40
C ASP A 191 11.04 7.31 7.90
N SER A 192 10.08 6.43 7.63
CA SER A 192 10.34 5.11 7.03
C SER A 192 11.04 5.26 5.67
N ILE A 193 10.58 6.19 4.83
CA ILE A 193 11.19 6.46 3.53
C ILE A 193 12.60 7.06 3.66
N LYS A 194 12.83 7.98 4.61
CA LYS A 194 14.18 8.54 4.85
C LYS A 194 15.20 7.47 5.17
N SER A 195 14.80 6.39 5.86
CA SER A 195 15.69 5.27 6.18
C SER A 195 16.25 4.54 4.95
N PHE A 196 15.60 4.68 3.78
CA PHE A 196 16.06 4.08 2.53
C PHE A 196 17.10 4.92 1.77
N LYS A 197 17.39 6.15 2.21
CA LYS A 197 18.21 7.12 1.46
C LYS A 197 19.61 6.59 1.12
N ASP A 198 20.20 5.83 2.04
CA ASP A 198 21.59 5.38 1.92
C ASP A 198 21.70 3.90 1.50
N VAL A 199 20.57 3.20 1.34
CA VAL A 199 20.53 1.74 1.07
C VAL A 199 19.87 1.36 -0.26
N LEU A 200 19.23 2.31 -0.96
CA LEU A 200 18.71 2.17 -2.33
C LEU A 200 19.54 2.91 -3.37
#